data_AF-A0A2V7T5K6-F1
#
_entry.id   AF-A0A2V7T5K6-F1
#
_cell.length_a   1.000
_cell.length_b   1.000
_cell.length_c   1.000
_cell.angle_alpha   90.00
_cell.angle_beta   90.00
_cell.angle_gamma   90.00
#
_symmetry.space_group_name_H-M   'P 1'
#
loop_
_entity.id
_entity.type
_entity.pdbx_description
1 polymer ?
#
loop_
_entity_poly.entity_id
_entity_poly.type
_entity_poly.pdbx_seq_one_letter_code
_entity_poly.pdbx_strand_id
1 'polypeptide(L)'
;MPRARRRAACRARALALALVVTACGKGAGRATDSTRAASPPATGSASTQTARAGSTTQDARTPACPRTGHWIDCQVHERLIRSGLAPRDTTRDALPALGPSPIVYRLGKGGLAVYLFADSTTRARAATTLDTVKFVRAPRGPTVLSQATVIENDNLLGLLFSKNEQQIERVSDALTAGPPQP
;
A
#
# COMPACT_ATOMS: atom_id res chain seq x y z
N MET A 1 -54.46 -2.69 -36.41
CA MET A 1 -54.20 -1.26 -36.15
C MET A 1 -52.76 -0.93 -36.55
N PRO A 2 -52.52 -0.33 -37.73
CA PRO A 2 -51.18 0.07 -38.20
C PRO A 2 -50.93 1.56 -37.95
N ARG A 3 -49.77 1.96 -37.42
CA ARG A 3 -49.19 3.29 -37.65
C ARG A 3 -47.66 3.23 -37.65
N ALA A 4 -47.11 3.78 -38.74
CA ALA A 4 -45.71 3.86 -39.10
C ALA A 4 -45.05 5.19 -38.66
N ARG A 5 -43.71 5.26 -38.85
CA ARG A 5 -42.80 6.43 -39.13
C ARG A 5 -41.62 6.44 -38.13
N ARG A 6 -40.40 6.01 -38.50
CA ARG A 6 -39.32 6.64 -39.34
C ARG A 6 -38.78 7.96 -38.78
N ARG A 7 -37.46 8.02 -38.45
CA ARG A 7 -36.39 9.00 -38.87
C ARG A 7 -35.01 8.36 -38.52
N ALA A 8 -34.12 8.01 -39.46
CA ALA A 8 -33.11 8.84 -40.17
C ALA A 8 -32.11 9.52 -39.20
N ALA A 9 -30.90 8.98 -38.98
CA ALA A 9 -29.65 9.12 -39.76
C ALA A 9 -28.86 10.43 -39.49
N CYS A 10 -27.61 10.33 -39.03
CA CYS A 10 -26.48 11.07 -39.60
C CYS A 10 -25.12 10.55 -39.12
N ARG A 11 -24.18 10.52 -40.06
CA ARG A 11 -22.81 10.00 -39.99
C ARG A 11 -21.85 11.04 -39.40
N ALA A 12 -20.76 10.60 -38.77
CA ALA A 12 -19.46 11.24 -38.97
C ALA A 12 -18.34 10.20 -38.76
N ARG A 13 -17.49 10.09 -39.77
CA ARG A 13 -16.37 9.16 -39.93
C ARG A 13 -15.13 10.03 -40.24
N ALA A 14 -13.94 9.47 -40.00
CA ALA A 14 -12.63 9.85 -40.59
C ALA A 14 -11.85 10.98 -39.86
N LEU A 15 -10.64 10.68 -39.30
CA LEU A 15 -9.27 10.81 -39.88
C LEU A 15 -8.69 12.22 -39.60
N ALA A 16 -7.43 12.51 -39.28
CA ALA A 16 -6.15 11.79 -39.23
C ALA A 16 -5.09 12.65 -38.47
N LEU A 17 -3.97 12.01 -38.12
CA LEU A 17 -2.56 12.47 -38.01
C LEU A 17 -2.19 13.89 -37.50
N ALA A 18 -1.22 13.94 -36.57
CA ALA A 18 0.06 14.64 -36.78
C ALA A 18 1.13 14.19 -35.78
N LEU A 19 2.24 13.65 -36.31
CA LEU A 19 3.53 13.47 -35.63
C LEU A 19 4.19 14.83 -35.37
N VAL A 20 4.88 14.98 -34.22
CA VAL A 20 6.06 15.85 -34.13
C VAL A 20 7.16 15.09 -33.40
N VAL A 21 8.23 14.80 -34.16
CA VAL A 21 9.54 14.38 -33.68
C VAL A 21 10.34 15.64 -33.38
N THR A 22 10.87 15.79 -32.17
CA THR A 22 11.97 16.71 -31.91
C THR A 22 13.16 15.94 -31.32
N ALA A 23 14.26 16.03 -32.07
CA ALA A 23 15.52 15.36 -31.83
C ALA A 23 16.53 16.28 -31.14
N CYS A 24 17.55 15.65 -30.55
CA CYS A 24 18.91 16.14 -30.30
C CYS A 24 19.14 17.33 -29.35
N GLY A 25 19.86 17.03 -28.25
CA GLY A 25 20.64 17.99 -27.47
C GLY A 25 21.83 17.31 -26.82
N LYS A 26 22.91 17.14 -27.61
CA LYS A 26 24.22 16.59 -27.22
C LYS A 26 25.07 17.72 -26.63
N GLY A 27 25.63 17.52 -25.43
CA GLY A 27 26.54 18.49 -24.81
C GLY A 27 27.35 17.89 -23.66
N ALA A 28 28.50 17.33 -24.00
CA ALA A 28 29.59 17.08 -23.05
C ALA A 28 30.43 18.37 -22.94
N GLY A 29 30.88 18.76 -21.75
CA GLY A 29 31.86 19.84 -21.64
C GLY A 29 31.94 20.54 -20.28
N ARG A 30 32.78 19.98 -19.43
CA ARG A 30 33.35 20.44 -18.15
C ARG A 30 33.94 21.87 -18.17
N ALA A 31 33.71 22.65 -17.11
CA ALA A 31 34.65 23.65 -16.53
C ALA A 31 34.10 24.10 -15.15
N THR A 32 34.51 23.51 -14.01
CA THR A 32 35.62 23.96 -13.14
C THR A 32 35.73 25.48 -12.96
N ASP A 33 35.14 26.00 -11.89
CA ASP A 33 35.76 27.07 -11.11
C ASP A 33 35.36 26.96 -9.63
N SER A 34 36.32 26.64 -8.79
CA SER A 34 36.28 26.87 -7.34
C SER A 34 37.70 26.70 -6.83
N THR A 35 38.42 27.80 -6.99
CA THR A 35 39.51 28.34 -6.19
C THR A 35 40.04 27.43 -5.07
N ARG A 36 41.26 26.99 -5.35
CA ARG A 36 42.32 26.53 -4.45
C ARG A 36 42.42 27.36 -3.16
N ALA A 37 42.29 26.70 -2.01
CA ALA A 37 42.99 27.06 -0.78
C ALA A 37 43.68 25.82 -0.21
N ALA A 38 44.88 26.02 0.30
CA ALA A 38 45.96 25.04 0.48
C ALA A 38 45.76 24.02 1.63
N SER A 39 46.45 22.89 1.50
CA SER A 39 46.58 21.75 2.44
C SER A 39 47.15 22.12 3.82
N PRO A 40 47.03 21.22 4.83
CA PRO A 40 48.04 20.18 5.08
C PRO A 40 47.47 18.75 5.32
N PRO A 41 48.31 17.70 5.37
CA PRO A 41 47.89 16.30 5.32
C PRO A 41 47.58 15.73 6.71
N ALA A 42 46.55 14.89 6.80
CA ALA A 42 46.35 13.99 7.93
C ALA A 42 45.94 12.60 7.43
N THR A 43 46.92 11.71 7.45
CA THR A 43 46.86 10.32 7.91
C THR A 43 45.56 9.56 7.67
N GLY A 44 45.64 8.56 6.79
CA GLY A 44 44.59 7.58 6.56
C GLY A 44 44.10 6.96 7.86
N SER A 45 42.79 7.00 8.05
CA SER A 45 42.08 6.13 8.97
C SER A 45 41.06 5.35 8.17
N ALA A 46 41.32 4.05 8.05
CA ALA A 46 40.39 3.07 7.56
C ALA A 46 39.07 3.21 8.34
N SER A 47 38.03 3.67 7.66
CA SER A 47 36.68 3.67 8.20
C SER A 47 36.14 2.25 8.09
N THR A 48 36.36 1.45 9.13
CA THR A 48 35.56 0.27 9.41
C THR A 48 34.12 0.73 9.57
N GLN A 49 33.30 0.54 8.53
CA GLN A 49 31.85 0.70 8.64
C GLN A 49 31.31 -0.41 9.52
N THR A 50 31.37 -0.21 10.83
CA THR A 50 30.58 -0.97 11.78
C THR A 50 29.10 -0.67 11.49
N ALA A 51 28.38 -1.69 11.04
CA ALA A 51 26.95 -1.65 10.83
C ALA A 51 26.27 -1.07 12.08
N ARG A 52 25.67 0.12 11.94
CA ARG A 52 24.90 0.74 12.99
C ARG A 52 23.57 -0.01 13.07
N ALA A 53 23.53 -1.04 13.93
CA ALA A 53 22.27 -1.60 14.39
C ALA A 53 21.44 -0.44 14.95
N GLY A 54 20.36 -0.10 14.25
CA GLY A 54 19.42 0.92 14.67
C GLY A 54 18.63 0.42 15.88
N SER A 55 19.24 0.47 17.06
CA SER A 55 18.55 0.34 18.32
C SER A 55 17.78 1.63 18.55
N THR A 56 16.57 1.72 17.99
CA THR A 56 15.60 2.73 18.43
C THR A 56 15.33 2.47 19.91
N THR A 57 15.70 3.43 20.74
CA THR A 57 15.36 3.51 22.16
C THR A 57 13.85 3.35 22.30
N GLN A 58 13.44 2.13 22.60
CA GLN A 58 12.06 1.77 22.84
C GLN A 58 11.74 2.26 24.26
N ASP A 59 10.83 3.22 24.38
CA ASP A 59 10.32 3.70 25.66
C ASP A 59 9.95 2.48 26.52
N ALA A 60 10.62 2.33 27.66
CA ALA A 60 10.58 1.16 28.54
C ALA A 60 9.23 0.95 29.25
N ARG A 61 8.14 1.57 28.78
CA ARG A 61 6.81 1.57 29.41
C ARG A 61 5.73 0.81 28.64
N THR A 62 5.96 0.45 27.38
CA THR A 62 5.00 -0.38 26.63
C THR A 62 5.63 -1.74 26.34
N PRO A 63 5.04 -2.87 26.81
CA PRO A 63 5.55 -4.18 26.46
C PRO A 63 5.56 -4.34 24.94
N ALA A 64 6.72 -4.69 24.39
CA ALA A 64 6.87 -4.88 22.96
C ALA A 64 5.98 -6.03 22.47
N CYS A 65 5.32 -5.87 21.33
CA CYS A 65 4.51 -6.94 20.74
C CYS A 65 5.39 -8.19 20.52
N PRO A 66 4.94 -9.40 20.91
CA PRO A 66 5.67 -10.64 20.67
C PRO A 66 6.05 -10.81 19.20
N ARG A 67 7.25 -11.33 18.92
CA ARG A 67 7.74 -11.62 17.56
C ARG A 67 7.52 -13.09 17.25
N THR A 68 6.37 -13.41 16.66
CA THR A 68 5.94 -14.80 16.41
C THR A 68 6.22 -15.29 15.00
N GLY A 69 6.65 -14.41 14.09
CA GLY A 69 6.71 -14.70 12.65
C GLY A 69 5.35 -14.65 11.94
N HIS A 70 4.26 -14.41 12.67
CA HIS A 70 2.90 -14.23 12.16
C HIS A 70 2.34 -12.89 12.61
N TRP A 71 1.35 -12.35 11.88
CA TRP A 71 0.63 -11.17 12.32
C TRP A 71 -0.22 -11.48 13.56
N ILE A 72 -0.10 -10.59 14.55
CA ILE A 72 -1.01 -10.48 15.70
C ILE A 72 -1.53 -9.05 15.81
N ASP A 73 -2.65 -8.85 16.50
CA ASP A 73 -3.34 -7.55 16.65
C ASP A 73 -2.38 -6.40 17.01
N CYS A 74 -1.64 -6.56 18.10
CA CYS A 74 -0.64 -5.58 18.57
C CYS A 74 0.33 -5.16 17.46
N GLN A 75 0.84 -6.10 16.66
CA GLN A 75 1.78 -5.80 15.59
C GLN A 75 1.12 -5.04 14.44
N VAL A 76 -0.11 -5.41 14.08
CA VAL A 76 -0.89 -4.71 13.04
C VAL A 76 -1.10 -3.26 13.47
N HIS A 77 -1.57 -3.04 14.70
CA HIS A 77 -1.79 -1.72 15.26
C HIS A 77 -0.51 -0.86 15.26
N GLU A 78 0.59 -1.39 15.79
CA GLU A 78 1.90 -0.71 15.82
C GLU A 78 2.46 -0.42 14.42
N ARG A 79 2.27 -1.35 13.47
CA ARG A 79 2.72 -1.18 12.08
C ARG A 79 1.97 -0.06 11.39
N LEU A 80 0.65 0.03 11.59
CA LEU A 80 -0.17 1.10 11.06
C LEU A 80 0.30 2.45 11.63
N ILE A 81 0.50 2.54 12.95
CA ILE A 81 1.03 3.76 13.62
C ILE A 81 2.38 4.16 13.03
N ARG A 82 3.32 3.22 12.93
CA ARG A 82 4.67 3.47 12.39
C ARG A 82 4.65 3.94 10.94
N SER A 83 3.62 3.57 10.19
CA SER A 83 3.42 4.00 8.80
C SER A 83 2.75 5.39 8.69
N GLY A 84 2.59 6.09 9.82
CA GLY A 84 1.95 7.40 9.90
C GLY A 84 0.43 7.35 9.81
N LEU A 85 -0.17 6.16 9.98
CA LEU A 85 -1.63 6.01 10.09
C LEU A 85 -2.04 6.15 11.56
N ALA A 86 -3.26 6.61 11.81
CA ALA A 86 -3.79 6.74 13.17
C ALA A 86 -4.99 5.78 13.35
N PRO A 87 -4.74 4.47 13.56
CA PRO A 87 -5.80 3.50 13.79
C PRO A 87 -6.59 3.84 15.06
N ARG A 88 -7.90 3.65 14.97
CA ARG A 88 -8.83 3.75 16.09
C ARG A 88 -9.76 2.55 16.04
N ASP A 89 -9.86 1.82 17.13
CA ASP A 89 -10.79 0.69 17.21
C ASP A 89 -12.23 1.14 16.96
N THR A 90 -12.96 0.34 16.22
CA THR A 90 -14.34 0.60 15.86
C THR A 90 -15.06 -0.71 15.55
N THR A 91 -16.31 -0.61 15.10
CA THR A 91 -17.09 -1.73 14.59
C THR A 91 -17.57 -1.42 13.18
N ARG A 92 -17.92 -2.45 12.43
CA ARG A 92 -18.51 -2.31 11.10
C ARG A 92 -19.47 -3.46 10.84
N ASP A 93 -20.68 -3.11 10.43
CA ASP A 93 -21.68 -4.10 10.05
C ASP A 93 -21.43 -4.65 8.65
N ALA A 94 -22.07 -5.78 8.34
CA ALA A 94 -22.07 -6.42 7.01
C ALA A 94 -20.65 -6.81 6.49
N LEU A 95 -19.75 -7.18 7.39
CA LEU A 95 -18.48 -7.82 7.04
C LEU A 95 -18.69 -9.31 6.71
N PRO A 96 -17.91 -9.89 5.77
CA PRO A 96 -18.01 -11.31 5.45
C PRO A 96 -17.59 -12.17 6.64
N ALA A 97 -18.30 -13.28 6.85
CA ALA A 97 -17.93 -14.29 7.83
C ALA A 97 -16.85 -15.19 7.24
N LEU A 98 -15.59 -14.94 7.60
CA LEU A 98 -14.42 -15.65 7.05
C LEU A 98 -13.80 -16.64 8.04
N GLY A 99 -14.48 -16.92 9.16
CA GLY A 99 -13.99 -17.77 10.24
C GLY A 99 -13.64 -16.93 11.48
N PRO A 100 -12.46 -16.28 11.53
CA PRO A 100 -12.10 -15.40 12.64
C PRO A 100 -13.00 -14.17 12.73
N SER A 101 -13.19 -13.65 13.96
CA SER A 101 -13.78 -12.32 14.14
C SER A 101 -12.81 -11.26 13.63
N PRO A 102 -13.25 -10.30 12.80
CA PRO A 102 -12.38 -9.24 12.34
C PRO A 102 -12.07 -8.23 13.45
N ILE A 103 -10.86 -7.71 13.44
CA ILE A 103 -10.48 -6.49 14.16
C ILE A 103 -10.74 -5.33 13.21
N VAL A 104 -11.48 -4.31 13.65
CA VAL A 104 -11.88 -3.20 12.78
C VAL A 104 -11.28 -1.90 13.26
N TYR A 105 -10.51 -1.25 12.37
CA TYR A 105 -9.94 0.06 12.60
C TYR A 105 -10.58 1.11 11.70
N ARG A 106 -10.83 2.29 12.26
CA ARG A 106 -11.04 3.53 11.49
C ARG A 106 -9.70 4.18 11.20
N LEU A 107 -9.47 4.52 9.93
CA LEU A 107 -8.27 5.21 9.45
C LEU A 107 -8.70 6.52 8.78
N GLY A 108 -8.74 7.62 9.53
CA GLY A 108 -9.31 8.88 9.04
C GLY A 108 -10.77 8.70 8.60
N LYS A 109 -11.04 8.84 7.29
CA LYS A 109 -12.37 8.60 6.68
C LYS A 109 -12.56 7.17 6.13
N GLY A 110 -11.50 6.37 6.10
CA GLY A 110 -11.54 4.98 5.67
C GLY A 110 -11.74 4.01 6.84
N GLY A 111 -12.06 2.76 6.51
CA GLY A 111 -12.12 1.66 7.47
C GLY A 111 -11.27 0.48 7.01
N LEU A 112 -10.71 -0.26 7.95
CA LEU A 112 -9.92 -1.47 7.69
C LEU A 112 -10.47 -2.58 8.58
N ALA A 113 -10.92 -3.69 7.99
CA ALA A 113 -11.21 -4.92 8.72
C ALA A 113 -10.05 -5.90 8.52
N VAL A 114 -9.52 -6.43 9.62
CA VAL A 114 -8.36 -7.34 9.63
C VAL A 114 -8.81 -8.68 10.19
N TYR A 115 -8.64 -9.73 9.40
CA TYR A 115 -8.83 -11.11 9.83
C TYR A 115 -7.45 -11.75 10.01
N LEU A 116 -7.20 -12.26 11.21
CA LEU A 116 -5.98 -12.98 11.55
C LEU A 116 -6.29 -14.46 11.65
N PHE A 117 -5.70 -15.25 10.75
CA PHE A 117 -5.86 -16.70 10.70
C PHE A 117 -4.76 -17.39 11.49
N ALA A 118 -4.95 -18.69 11.73
CA ALA A 118 -3.89 -19.53 12.32
C ALA A 118 -2.66 -19.62 11.40
N ASP A 119 -2.88 -19.65 10.09
CA ASP A 119 -1.83 -19.76 9.08
C ASP A 119 -2.26 -19.19 7.72
N SER A 120 -1.32 -19.16 6.78
CA SER A 120 -1.52 -18.66 5.42
C SER A 120 -2.42 -19.55 4.55
N THR A 121 -2.51 -20.86 4.84
CA THR A 121 -3.33 -21.81 4.09
C THR A 121 -4.82 -21.58 4.40
N THR A 122 -5.15 -21.40 5.67
CA THR A 122 -6.51 -21.14 6.15
C THR A 122 -6.99 -19.79 5.65
N ARG A 123 -6.12 -18.77 5.70
CA ARG A 123 -6.35 -17.46 5.08
C ARG A 123 -6.58 -17.57 3.57
N ALA A 124 -5.77 -18.35 2.85
CA ALA A 124 -5.92 -18.54 1.41
C ALA A 124 -7.28 -19.15 1.05
N ARG A 125 -7.70 -20.18 1.79
CA ARG A 125 -9.04 -20.80 1.62
C ARG A 125 -10.15 -19.77 1.84
N ALA A 126 -10.08 -18.99 2.91
CA ALA A 126 -11.06 -17.94 3.17
C ALA A 126 -11.08 -16.85 2.08
N ALA A 127 -9.92 -16.46 1.54
CA ALA A 127 -9.87 -15.48 0.46
C ALA A 127 -10.60 -15.94 -0.82
N THR A 128 -10.70 -17.26 -1.07
CA THR A 128 -11.43 -17.78 -2.24
C THR A 128 -12.96 -17.64 -2.14
N THR A 129 -13.49 -17.39 -0.94
CA THR A 129 -14.94 -17.21 -0.72
C THR A 129 -15.39 -15.75 -0.85
N LEU A 130 -14.45 -14.82 -1.04
CA LEU A 130 -14.76 -13.40 -1.19
C LEU A 130 -15.46 -13.11 -2.53
N ASP A 131 -16.53 -12.32 -2.45
CA ASP A 131 -17.22 -11.78 -3.62
C ASP A 131 -16.31 -10.79 -4.37
N THR A 132 -15.78 -11.23 -5.52
CA THR A 132 -14.84 -10.44 -6.33
C THR A 132 -15.46 -9.19 -6.96
N VAL A 133 -16.79 -9.04 -6.92
CA VAL A 133 -17.48 -7.82 -7.35
C VAL A 133 -17.44 -6.76 -6.24
N LYS A 134 -17.41 -7.16 -4.97
CA LYS A 134 -17.36 -6.25 -3.81
C LYS A 134 -15.94 -6.02 -3.29
N PHE A 135 -15.05 -7.00 -3.49
CA PHE A 135 -13.71 -7.04 -2.94
C PHE A 135 -12.68 -7.21 -4.07
N VAL A 136 -11.80 -6.21 -4.24
CA VAL A 136 -10.80 -6.18 -5.32
C VAL A 136 -9.40 -6.26 -4.73
N ARG A 137 -8.53 -7.10 -5.29
CA ARG A 137 -7.14 -7.22 -4.80
C ARG A 137 -6.29 -5.99 -5.11
N ALA A 138 -5.51 -5.52 -4.12
CA ALA A 138 -4.45 -4.54 -4.35
C ALA A 138 -3.41 -5.04 -5.37
N PRO A 139 -2.77 -4.18 -6.19
CA PRO A 139 -2.85 -2.72 -6.23
C PRO A 139 -3.92 -2.18 -7.19
N ARG A 140 -4.85 -3.01 -7.67
CA ARG A 140 -5.93 -2.54 -8.55
C ARG A 140 -6.78 -1.59 -7.71
N GLY A 141 -6.59 -0.28 -7.92
CA GLY A 141 -7.29 0.75 -7.16
C GLY A 141 -8.81 0.52 -7.19
N PRO A 142 -9.53 0.91 -6.13
CA PRO A 142 -10.98 0.77 -6.09
C PRO A 142 -11.55 1.49 -7.31
N THR A 143 -12.39 0.79 -8.06
CA THR A 143 -13.05 1.39 -9.22
C THR A 143 -14.08 2.43 -8.78
N VAL A 144 -14.81 3.04 -9.72
CA VAL A 144 -15.92 3.95 -9.40
C VAL A 144 -16.99 3.26 -8.52
N LEU A 145 -17.05 1.93 -8.57
CA LEU A 145 -17.82 1.10 -7.64
C LEU A 145 -17.09 1.08 -6.29
N SER A 146 -17.81 1.35 -5.19
CA SER A 146 -17.26 1.44 -3.82
C SER A 146 -16.79 0.07 -3.29
N GLN A 147 -15.77 -0.49 -3.93
CA GLN A 147 -15.18 -1.80 -3.65
C GLN A 147 -14.14 -1.67 -2.54
N ALA A 148 -14.07 -2.68 -1.69
CA ALA A 148 -13.00 -2.77 -0.71
C ALA A 148 -11.75 -3.37 -1.35
N THR A 149 -10.59 -2.82 -1.00
CA THR A 149 -9.30 -3.36 -1.42
C THR A 149 -8.90 -4.51 -0.51
N VAL A 150 -8.62 -5.68 -1.10
CA VAL A 150 -8.15 -6.88 -0.40
C VAL A 150 -6.63 -6.84 -0.32
N ILE A 151 -6.12 -7.04 0.90
CA ILE A 151 -4.70 -7.10 1.24
C ILE A 151 -4.43 -8.47 1.85
N GLU A 152 -3.49 -9.22 1.29
CA GLU A 152 -3.15 -10.58 1.74
C GLU A 152 -1.66 -10.61 2.12
N ASN A 153 -1.32 -11.03 3.34
CA ASN A 153 0.08 -11.21 3.75
C ASN A 153 0.19 -12.23 4.89
N ASP A 154 0.97 -13.30 4.69
CA ASP A 154 1.09 -14.40 5.67
C ASP A 154 -0.27 -14.92 6.17
N ASN A 155 -0.59 -14.79 7.46
CA ASN A 155 -1.86 -15.19 8.09
C ASN A 155 -2.90 -14.06 8.12
N LEU A 156 -2.59 -12.87 7.58
CA LEU A 156 -3.46 -11.70 7.57
C LEU A 156 -4.26 -11.58 6.26
N LEU A 157 -5.56 -11.32 6.40
CA LEU A 157 -6.44 -10.85 5.32
C LEU A 157 -7.08 -9.52 5.73
N GLY A 158 -6.72 -8.45 5.03
CA GLY A 158 -7.26 -7.11 5.23
C GLY A 158 -8.30 -6.74 4.17
N LEU A 159 -9.40 -6.14 4.60
CA LEU A 159 -10.40 -5.52 3.75
C LEU A 159 -10.40 -4.01 4.01
N LEU A 160 -9.83 -3.24 3.08
CA LEU A 160 -9.70 -1.80 3.18
C LEU A 160 -10.82 -1.09 2.43
N PHE A 161 -11.62 -0.34 3.17
CA PHE A 161 -12.74 0.48 2.70
C PHE A 161 -12.28 1.94 2.62
N SER A 162 -11.63 2.32 1.53
CA SER A 162 -11.22 3.70 1.27
C SER A 162 -11.35 4.05 -0.20
N LYS A 163 -11.55 5.33 -0.49
CA LYS A 163 -11.49 5.92 -1.84
C LYS A 163 -10.25 6.79 -2.03
N ASN A 164 -9.44 6.94 -0.99
CA ASN A 164 -8.21 7.73 -1.04
C ASN A 164 -7.05 6.81 -1.46
N GLU A 165 -6.57 6.98 -2.69
CA GLU A 165 -5.49 6.18 -3.27
C GLU A 165 -4.22 6.20 -2.42
N GLN A 166 -3.82 7.37 -1.91
CA GLN A 166 -2.65 7.50 -1.04
C GLN A 166 -2.82 6.73 0.27
N GLN A 167 -4.03 6.70 0.83
CA GLN A 167 -4.30 5.88 2.01
C GLN A 167 -4.24 4.39 1.68
N ILE A 168 -4.74 3.99 0.50
CA ILE A 168 -4.72 2.59 0.05
C ILE A 168 -3.29 2.10 -0.13
N GLU A 169 -2.47 2.89 -0.79
CA GLU A 169 -1.03 2.63 -0.96
C GLU A 169 -0.36 2.48 0.42
N ARG A 170 -0.49 3.47 1.31
CA ARG A 170 0.14 3.43 2.65
C ARG A 170 -0.28 2.23 3.48
N VAL A 171 -1.57 1.87 3.48
CA VAL A 171 -2.07 0.71 4.23
C VAL A 171 -1.57 -0.59 3.60
N SER A 172 -1.57 -0.67 2.27
CA SER A 172 -1.06 -1.84 1.54
C SER A 172 0.42 -2.04 1.83
N ASP A 173 1.24 -0.99 1.75
CA ASP A 173 2.67 -1.04 2.04
C ASP A 173 2.95 -1.44 3.50
N ALA A 174 2.18 -0.87 4.44
CA ALA A 174 2.31 -1.17 5.86
C ALA A 174 2.14 -2.67 6.14
N LEU A 175 1.09 -3.27 5.57
CA LEU A 175 0.66 -4.64 5.86
C LEU A 175 1.33 -5.69 4.96
N THR A 176 1.80 -5.32 3.76
CA THR A 176 2.50 -6.26 2.87
C THR A 176 3.99 -6.41 3.19
N ALA A 177 4.54 -5.51 4.01
CA ALA A 177 5.95 -5.57 4.43
C ALA A 177 6.29 -6.78 5.33
N GLY A 178 5.29 -7.56 5.76
CA GLY A 178 5.49 -8.77 6.55
C GLY A 178 5.46 -8.55 8.07
N PRO A 179 5.10 -9.59 8.84
CA PRO A 179 5.14 -9.53 10.29
C PRO A 179 6.60 -9.49 10.79
N PRO A 180 6.84 -8.99 12.01
CA PRO A 180 8.13 -9.09 12.67
C PRO A 180 8.61 -10.54 12.75
N GLN A 181 9.80 -10.79 12.20
CA GLN A 181 10.47 -12.09 12.26
C GLN A 181 10.89 -12.41 13.71
N PRO A 182 10.84 -13.68 14.17
CA PRO A 182 11.26 -14.05 15.52
C PRO A 182 12.72 -13.70 15.81
#